data_AF-A0A4Y2KL93-F1
#
_entry.id   AF-A0A4Y2KL93-F1
#
_cell.length_a   1.000
_cell.length_b   1.000
_cell.length_c   1.000
_cell.angle_alpha   90.00
_cell.angle_beta   90.00
_cell.angle_gamma   90.00
#
_symmetry.space_group_name_H-M   'P 1'
#
loop_
_entity.id
_entity.type
_entity.pdbx_description
1 polymer ?
#
loop_
_entity_poly.entity_id
_entity_poly.type
_entity_poly.pdbx_seq_one_letter_code
_entity_poly.pdbx_strand_id
1 'polypeptide(L)'
;MVCLDTKTRWNSLMGMLERFLEIKPTISKTLIDVKEQKILANVEFETLTEIVAGLKPVKIGLEKLCSSNATVLTAEGVFAFIIGQLNKQNPEFAKDMKYSLVQRIRERRNVSLVGLMHYLNFGRKYEAAAVTVDLSRLPNKTI
;
A
#
# COMPACT_ATOMS: atom_id res chain seq x y z
N MET A 1 20.08 16.78 -7.00
CA MET A 1 19.95 15.63 -7.93
C MET A 1 18.59 14.99 -7.65
N VAL A 2 17.62 15.19 -8.55
CA VAL A 2 16.27 14.62 -8.40
C VAL A 2 16.37 13.17 -8.84
N CYS A 3 16.24 12.24 -7.89
CA CYS A 3 16.05 10.83 -8.22
C CYS A 3 14.67 10.73 -8.88
N LEU A 4 14.62 10.68 -10.21
CA LEU A 4 13.43 10.26 -10.90
C LEU A 4 13.22 8.80 -10.50
N ASP A 5 12.07 8.48 -9.91
CA ASP A 5 11.65 7.09 -9.73
C ASP A 5 11.70 6.44 -11.11
N THR A 6 12.75 5.68 -11.39
CA THR A 6 12.85 4.89 -12.61
C THR A 6 11.64 3.95 -12.63
N LYS A 7 11.17 3.60 -13.83
CA LYS A 7 10.23 2.48 -14.05
C LYS A 7 10.86 1.13 -13.68
N THR A 8 11.68 1.04 -12.65
CA THR A 8 11.86 -0.24 -11.98
C THR A 8 10.47 -0.66 -11.57
N ARG A 9 9.97 -1.79 -12.07
CA ARG A 9 8.62 -2.29 -11.77
C ARG A 9 8.52 -2.45 -10.25
N TRP A 10 7.99 -1.45 -9.55
CA TRP A 10 7.81 -1.42 -8.09
C TRP A 10 6.96 -2.59 -7.57
N ASN A 11 6.27 -3.26 -8.48
CA ASN A 11 5.48 -4.47 -8.28
C ASN A 11 6.25 -5.77 -8.54
N SER A 12 7.56 -5.73 -8.81
CA SER A 12 8.37 -6.94 -9.06
C SER A 12 8.37 -7.89 -7.86
N LEU A 13 8.57 -7.35 -6.66
CA LEU A 13 8.53 -8.12 -5.41
C LEU A 13 7.17 -8.78 -5.20
N MET A 14 6.09 -8.02 -5.36
CA MET A 14 4.72 -8.54 -5.24
C MET A 14 4.48 -9.66 -6.25
N GLY A 15 4.82 -9.44 -7.52
CA GLY A 15 4.65 -10.45 -8.56
C GLY A 15 5.50 -11.70 -8.33
N MET A 16 6.72 -11.54 -7.81
CA MET A 16 7.60 -12.64 -7.44
C MET A 16 7.01 -13.47 -6.30
N LEU A 17 6.52 -12.82 -5.24
CA LEU A 17 5.93 -13.50 -4.09
C LEU A 17 4.59 -14.18 -4.44
N GLU A 18 3.73 -13.53 -5.23
CA GLU A 18 2.50 -14.13 -5.76
C GLU A 18 2.82 -15.43 -6.52
N ARG A 19 3.78 -15.38 -7.45
CA ARG A 19 4.20 -16.56 -8.23
C ARG A 19 4.85 -17.63 -7.35
N PHE A 20 5.68 -17.25 -6.39
CA PHE A 20 6.32 -18.20 -5.48
C PHE A 20 5.29 -18.97 -4.64
N LEU A 21 4.27 -18.28 -4.13
CA LEU A 21 3.18 -18.90 -3.39
C LEU A 21 2.31 -19.80 -4.28
N GLU A 22 2.08 -19.43 -5.55
CA GLU A 22 1.36 -20.28 -6.52
C GLU A 22 2.10 -21.59 -6.83
N ILE A 23 3.43 -21.57 -6.97
CA ILE A 23 4.23 -22.76 -7.30
C ILE A 23 4.60 -23.62 -6.07
N LYS A 24 4.24 -23.17 -4.86
CA LYS A 24 4.51 -23.89 -3.59
C LYS A 24 4.13 -25.38 -3.64
N PRO A 25 2.98 -25.82 -4.20
CA PRO A 25 2.63 -27.24 -4.23
C PRO A 25 3.59 -28.05 -5.12
N THR A 26 3.99 -27.48 -6.26
CA THR A 26 4.94 -28.09 -7.20
C THR A 26 6.31 -28.25 -6.55
N ILE A 27 6.81 -27.18 -5.91
CA ILE A 27 8.07 -27.19 -5.16
C ILE A 27 8.02 -28.28 -4.08
N SER A 28 6.93 -28.31 -3.30
CA SER A 28 6.76 -29.27 -2.21
C SER A 28 6.79 -30.72 -2.71
N LYS A 29 6.14 -31.00 -3.85
CA LYS A 29 6.18 -32.32 -4.49
C LYS A 29 7.60 -32.67 -4.96
N THR A 30 8.28 -31.76 -5.65
CA THR A 30 9.64 -32.02 -6.15
C THR A 30 10.65 -32.26 -5.03
N LEU A 31 10.51 -31.58 -3.89
CA LEU A 31 11.37 -31.80 -2.72
C LEU A 31 11.20 -33.21 -2.14
N ILE A 32 9.96 -33.71 -2.10
CA ILE A 32 9.67 -35.09 -1.69
C ILE A 32 10.35 -36.08 -2.66
N ASP A 33 10.25 -35.83 -3.97
CA ASP A 33 10.82 -36.70 -5.00
C ASP A 33 12.36 -36.79 -4.90
N VAL A 34 13.04 -35.70 -4.55
CA VAL A 34 14.51 -35.65 -4.36
C VAL A 34 14.96 -35.98 -2.94
N LYS A 35 14.03 -36.35 -2.04
CA LYS A 35 14.28 -36.67 -0.62
C LYS A 35 14.87 -35.51 0.21
N GLU A 36 14.56 -34.28 -0.19
CA GLU A 36 14.94 -33.07 0.55
C GLU A 36 13.80 -32.61 1.47
N GLN A 37 14.15 -32.11 2.66
CA GLN A 37 13.19 -32.04 3.75
C GLN A 37 12.22 -30.84 3.72
N LYS A 38 12.64 -29.65 3.26
CA LYS A 38 11.81 -28.44 3.03
C LYS A 38 12.69 -27.24 2.68
N ILE A 39 12.15 -26.27 1.93
CA ILE A 39 12.80 -24.96 1.69
C ILE A 39 12.43 -23.94 2.77
N LEU A 40 11.16 -23.92 3.18
CA LEU A 40 10.64 -23.03 4.21
C LEU A 40 9.67 -23.81 5.12
N ALA A 41 9.58 -23.37 6.37
CA ALA A 41 8.58 -23.79 7.33
C ALA A 41 7.20 -23.22 6.98
N ASN A 42 6.13 -23.83 7.51
CA ASN A 42 4.76 -23.38 7.27
C ASN A 42 4.53 -21.95 7.74
N VAL A 43 5.11 -21.57 8.89
CA VAL A 43 5.02 -20.22 9.44
C VAL A 43 5.61 -19.17 8.50
N GLU A 44 6.71 -19.50 7.80
CA GLU A 44 7.34 -18.58 6.84
C GLU A 44 6.44 -18.38 5.62
N PHE A 45 5.75 -19.43 5.14
CA PHE A 45 4.76 -19.29 4.08
C PHE A 45 3.54 -18.47 4.51
N GLU A 46 3.10 -18.59 5.77
CA GLU A 46 2.04 -17.75 6.34
C GLU A 46 2.47 -16.29 6.37
N THR A 47 3.68 -16.00 6.87
CA THR A 47 4.25 -14.64 6.85
C THR A 47 4.34 -14.07 5.43
N LEU A 48 4.79 -14.86 4.44
CA LEU A 48 4.81 -14.42 3.03
C LEU A 48 3.40 -14.12 2.51
N THR A 49 2.41 -14.91 2.90
CA THR A 49 1.00 -14.68 2.52
C THR A 49 0.46 -13.38 3.12
N GLU A 50 0.81 -13.08 4.37
CA GLU A 50 0.47 -11.82 5.04
C GLU A 50 1.13 -10.62 4.36
N ILE A 51 2.42 -10.73 3.99
CA ILE A 51 3.15 -9.70 3.26
C ILE A 51 2.47 -9.42 1.91
N VAL A 52 2.15 -10.46 1.15
CA VAL A 52 1.43 -10.34 -0.13
C VAL A 52 0.06 -9.67 0.09
N ALA A 53 -0.68 -10.05 1.11
CA ALA A 53 -1.96 -9.43 1.43
C ALA A 53 -1.83 -7.92 1.72
N GLY A 54 -0.81 -7.50 2.46
CA GLY A 54 -0.52 -6.10 2.75
C GLY A 54 -0.04 -5.29 1.55
N LEU A 55 0.75 -5.91 0.66
CA LEU A 55 1.27 -5.27 -0.56
C LEU A 55 0.21 -5.12 -1.66
N LYS A 56 -0.81 -5.97 -1.69
CA LYS A 56 -1.89 -5.96 -2.70
C LYS A 56 -2.62 -4.62 -2.86
N PRO A 57 -3.14 -3.98 -1.80
CA PRO A 57 -3.79 -2.67 -1.93
C PRO A 57 -2.82 -1.58 -2.42
N VAL A 58 -1.54 -1.68 -2.05
CA VAL A 58 -0.50 -0.72 -2.47
C VAL A 58 -0.23 -0.82 -3.96
N LYS A 59 -0.14 -2.04 -4.51
CA LYS A 59 -0.02 -2.27 -5.96
C LYS A 59 -1.18 -1.65 -6.73
N ILE A 60 -2.43 -1.93 -6.30
CA ILE A 60 -3.64 -1.39 -6.94
C ILE A 60 -3.65 0.14 -6.90
N GLY A 61 -3.31 0.73 -5.74
CA GLY A 61 -3.24 2.17 -5.58
C GLY A 61 -2.17 2.81 -6.47
N LEU A 62 -0.99 2.21 -6.55
CA LEU A 62 0.09 2.66 -7.43
C LEU A 62 -0.31 2.60 -8.91
N GLU A 63 -0.92 1.52 -9.37
CA GLU A 63 -1.42 1.40 -10.74
C GLU A 63 -2.42 2.52 -11.08
N LYS A 64 -3.26 2.91 -10.11
CA LYS A 64 -4.18 4.04 -10.29
C LYS A 64 -3.46 5.39 -10.31
N LEU A 65 -2.46 5.59 -9.45
CA LEU A 65 -1.65 6.82 -9.40
C LEU A 65 -0.78 7.01 -10.64
N CYS A 66 -0.30 5.92 -11.24
CA CYS A 66 0.50 5.95 -12.47
C CYS A 66 -0.35 6.08 -13.75
N SER A 67 -1.68 6.14 -13.64
CA SER A 67 -2.55 6.35 -14.80
C SER A 67 -2.46 7.79 -15.31
N SER A 68 -2.62 7.98 -16.63
CA SER A 68 -2.56 9.31 -17.28
C SER A 68 -3.59 10.31 -16.74
N ASN A 69 -4.65 9.82 -16.10
CA ASN A 69 -5.77 10.61 -15.62
C ASN A 69 -5.72 10.81 -14.09
N ALA A 70 -4.60 10.48 -13.43
CA ALA A 70 -4.45 10.65 -12.00
C ALA A 70 -4.34 12.15 -11.65
N THR A 71 -5.27 12.63 -10.82
CA THR A 71 -5.25 13.99 -10.26
C THR A 71 -4.87 13.95 -8.78
N VAL A 72 -4.60 15.12 -8.19
CA VAL A 72 -4.39 15.25 -6.73
C VAL A 72 -5.58 14.69 -5.93
N LEU A 73 -6.81 14.88 -6.42
CA LEU A 73 -8.01 14.31 -5.79
C LEU A 73 -8.08 12.79 -5.92
N THR A 74 -7.68 12.26 -7.08
CA THR A 74 -7.55 10.82 -7.27
C THR A 74 -6.53 10.24 -6.29
N ALA A 75 -5.42 10.93 -6.04
CA ALA A 75 -4.40 10.49 -5.10
C ALA A 75 -4.91 10.43 -3.67
N GLU A 76 -5.66 11.43 -3.21
CA GLU A 76 -6.31 11.41 -1.87
C GLU A 76 -7.26 10.22 -1.71
N GLY A 77 -8.09 9.95 -2.72
CA GLY A 77 -8.97 8.78 -2.73
C GLY A 77 -8.20 7.46 -2.71
N VAL A 78 -7.09 7.36 -3.45
CA VAL A 78 -6.21 6.19 -3.45
C VAL A 78 -5.55 5.99 -2.08
N PHE A 79 -5.07 7.04 -1.43
CA PHE A 79 -4.49 6.94 -0.08
C PHE A 79 -5.53 6.46 0.93
N ALA A 80 -6.74 7.02 0.89
CA ALA A 80 -7.85 6.56 1.74
C ALA A 80 -8.20 5.10 1.49
N PHE A 81 -8.20 4.66 0.23
CA PHE A 81 -8.40 3.26 -0.15
C PHE A 81 -7.32 2.35 0.45
N ILE A 82 -6.03 2.67 0.24
CA ILE A 82 -4.92 1.84 0.74
C ILE A 82 -4.98 1.73 2.27
N ILE A 83 -5.12 2.85 2.97
CA ILE A 83 -5.21 2.89 4.43
C ILE A 83 -6.43 2.11 4.93
N GLY A 84 -7.57 2.25 4.25
CA GLY A 84 -8.79 1.50 4.57
C GLY A 84 -8.63 -0.01 4.40
N GLN A 85 -7.90 -0.46 3.38
CA GLN A 85 -7.62 -1.87 3.17
C GLN A 85 -6.61 -2.41 4.21
N LEU A 86 -5.55 -1.66 4.50
CA LEU A 86 -4.57 -2.05 5.53
C LEU A 86 -5.20 -2.12 6.92
N ASN A 87 -6.16 -1.24 7.24
CA ASN A 87 -6.89 -1.29 8.52
C ASN A 87 -7.78 -2.53 8.68
N LYS A 88 -8.24 -3.13 7.58
CA LYS A 88 -9.03 -4.38 7.64
C LYS A 88 -8.16 -5.60 7.90
N GLN A 89 -6.86 -5.49 7.69
CA GLN A 89 -5.90 -6.56 7.92
C GLN A 89 -5.40 -6.48 9.37
N ASN A 90 -5.32 -7.63 10.04
CA ASN A 90 -4.83 -7.73 11.42
C ASN A 90 -3.30 -7.97 11.59
N PRO A 91 -2.51 -8.40 10.58
CA PRO A 91 -1.12 -8.74 10.82
C PRO A 91 -0.31 -7.51 11.19
N GLU A 92 0.72 -7.70 12.01
CA GLU A 92 1.62 -6.65 12.48
C GLU A 92 2.25 -5.88 11.32
N PHE A 93 2.63 -6.62 10.26
CA PHE A 93 3.12 -6.06 9.01
C PHE A 93 2.20 -4.99 8.41
N ALA A 94 0.88 -5.23 8.36
CA ALA A 94 -0.06 -4.27 7.79
C ALA A 94 -0.18 -2.99 8.64
N LYS A 95 -0.03 -3.10 9.96
CA LYS A 95 -0.03 -1.97 10.89
C LYS A 95 1.22 -1.10 10.70
N ASP A 96 2.39 -1.73 10.63
CA ASP A 96 3.67 -1.03 10.41
C ASP A 96 3.74 -0.38 9.03
N MET A 97 3.24 -1.08 8.02
CA MET A 97 3.17 -0.55 6.66
C MET A 97 2.24 0.65 6.59
N LYS A 98 1.07 0.58 7.22
CA LYS A 98 0.15 1.72 7.34
C LYS A 98 0.83 2.90 8.03
N TYR A 99 1.45 2.66 9.18
CA TYR A 99 2.10 3.71 9.95
C TYR A 99 3.15 4.43 9.09
N SER A 100 4.04 3.66 8.46
CA SER A 100 5.09 4.18 7.59
C SER A 100 4.52 4.96 6.40
N LEU A 101 3.48 4.43 5.76
CA LEU A 101 2.83 5.09 4.62
C LEU A 101 2.19 6.43 5.03
N VAL A 102 1.46 6.45 6.15
CA VAL A 102 0.82 7.66 6.66
C VAL A 102 1.87 8.73 7.00
N GLN A 103 2.98 8.36 7.63
CA GLN A 103 4.08 9.28 7.91
C GLN A 103 4.65 9.88 6.62
N ARG A 104 4.96 9.05 5.61
CA ARG A 104 5.48 9.53 4.32
C ARG A 104 4.52 10.44 3.57
N ILE A 105 3.22 10.15 3.62
CA ILE A 105 2.19 11.02 3.04
C ILE A 105 2.21 12.36 3.75
N ARG A 106 2.26 12.39 5.09
CA ARG A 106 2.28 13.63 5.87
C ARG A 106 3.48 14.51 5.57
N GLU A 107 4.66 13.91 5.43
CA GLU A 107 5.89 14.63 5.08
C GLU A 107 5.81 15.34 3.73
N ARG A 108 5.08 14.77 2.76
CA ARG A 108 5.09 15.20 1.35
C ARG A 108 3.81 15.91 0.90
N ARG A 109 2.71 15.74 1.62
CA ARG A 109 1.39 16.25 1.23
C ARG A 109 1.30 17.75 1.46
N ASN A 110 1.06 18.51 0.38
CA ASN A 110 0.73 19.93 0.47
C ASN A 110 -0.75 20.10 0.80
N VAL A 111 -1.05 20.36 2.09
CA VAL A 111 -2.42 20.47 2.60
C VAL A 111 -3.20 21.62 1.94
N SER A 112 -2.56 22.76 1.70
CA SER A 112 -3.19 23.93 1.07
C SER A 112 -3.61 23.64 -0.38
N LEU A 113 -2.76 22.96 -1.15
CA LEU A 113 -3.07 22.57 -2.52
C LEU A 113 -4.22 21.57 -2.58
N VAL A 114 -4.21 20.57 -1.69
CA VAL A 114 -5.28 19.58 -1.61
C VAL A 114 -6.61 20.26 -1.23
N GLY A 115 -6.60 21.16 -0.25
CA GLY A 115 -7.78 21.93 0.15
C GLY A 115 -8.34 22.79 -0.99
N LEU A 116 -7.47 23.47 -1.73
CA LEU A 116 -7.87 24.24 -2.91
C LEU A 116 -8.49 23.35 -4.00
N MET A 117 -7.86 22.21 -4.30
CA MET A 117 -8.39 21.26 -5.29
C MET A 117 -9.77 20.74 -4.90
N HIS A 118 -9.99 20.47 -3.62
CA HIS A 118 -11.29 20.08 -3.10
C HIS A 118 -12.32 21.19 -3.19
N TYR A 119 -11.96 22.42 -2.84
CA TYR A 119 -12.82 23.58 -2.97
C TYR A 119 -13.25 23.83 -4.43
N LEU A 120 -12.31 23.74 -5.38
CA LEU A 120 -12.60 23.97 -6.79
C LEU A 120 -13.50 22.90 -7.40
N ASN A 121 -13.35 21.63 -6.98
CA ASN A 121 -14.14 20.52 -7.55
C ASN A 121 -15.50 20.30 -6.86
N PHE A 122 -15.62 20.63 -5.57
CA PHE A 122 -16.84 20.35 -4.79
C PHE A 122 -17.53 21.61 -4.22
N GLY A 123 -16.92 22.80 -4.34
CA GLY A 123 -17.42 24.07 -3.80
C GLY A 123 -17.38 24.16 -2.26
N ARG A 124 -18.10 25.13 -1.67
CA ARG A 124 -18.27 25.31 -0.20
C ARG A 124 -19.03 24.19 0.52
N LYS A 125 -19.30 23.04 -0.10
CA LYS A 125 -19.92 21.89 0.58
C LYS A 125 -18.94 21.10 1.46
N TYR A 126 -17.68 21.59 1.58
CA TYR A 126 -16.60 20.91 2.29
C TYR A 126 -16.71 20.94 3.84
N GLU A 127 -17.62 21.73 4.40
CA GLU A 127 -17.79 21.87 5.86
C GLU A 127 -18.52 20.70 6.54
N ALA A 128 -19.20 19.79 5.80
CA ALA A 128 -20.16 18.87 6.43
C ALA A 128 -19.94 17.36 6.19
N ALA A 129 -18.96 16.93 5.36
CA ALA A 129 -18.87 15.51 4.96
C ALA A 129 -17.46 14.90 5.04
N ALA A 130 -16.55 15.46 5.85
CA ALA A 130 -15.25 14.85 6.10
C ALA A 130 -15.35 13.68 7.11
N VAL A 131 -16.09 12.63 6.75
CA VAL A 131 -15.81 11.25 7.19
C VAL A 131 -15.00 10.57 6.09
N THR A 132 -13.93 11.23 5.66
CA THR A 132 -12.81 10.58 4.99
C THR A 132 -11.68 10.67 5.98
N VAL A 133 -11.08 9.52 6.30
CA VAL A 133 -9.99 9.32 7.28
C VAL A 133 -9.26 10.64 7.57
N ASP A 134 -9.57 11.25 8.71
CA ASP A 134 -9.07 12.56 9.12
C ASP A 134 -7.56 12.45 9.40
N LEU A 135 -6.77 12.54 8.32
CA LEU A 135 -5.31 12.54 8.38
C LEU A 135 -4.76 13.79 9.09
N SER A 136 -5.59 14.82 9.28
CA SER A 136 -5.32 16.03 10.07
C SER A 136 -5.38 15.81 11.58
N ARG A 137 -5.95 14.69 12.08
CA ARG A 137 -6.10 14.42 13.53
C ARG A 137 -4.96 13.69 14.23
N LEU A 138 -3.96 13.11 13.55
CA LEU A 138 -2.84 12.51 14.32
C LEU A 138 -1.82 13.59 14.68
N PRO A 139 -1.41 13.68 15.97
CA PRO A 139 -0.70 14.81 16.53
C PRO A 139 0.62 15.08 15.80
N ASN A 140 0.86 16.36 15.50
CA ASN A 140 2.19 16.87 15.17
C ASN A 140 3.00 16.80 16.46
N LYS A 141 3.96 15.88 16.56
CA LYS A 141 5.08 16.05 17.49
C LYS A 141 6.05 17.02 16.82
N THR A 142 5.98 18.28 17.25
CA THR A 142 7.06 19.26 17.11
C THR A 142 8.35 18.68 17.68
N ILE A 143 9.39 18.63 16.85
CA ILE A 143 10.78 18.70 17.29
C ILE A 143 11.18 20.16 17.14
#